data_AF-A0A9D2QIX9-F1
#
_entry.id   AF-A0A9D2QIX9-F1
#
_cell.length_a   1.000
_cell.length_b   1.000
_cell.length_c   1.000
_cell.angle_alpha   90.00
_cell.angle_beta   90.00
_cell.angle_gamma   90.00
#
_symmetry.space_group_name_H-M   'P 1'
#
loop_
_entity.id
_entity.type
_entity.pdbx_description
1 polymer ?
#
loop_
_entity_poly.entity_id
_entity_poly.type
_entity_poly.pdbx_seq_one_letter_code
_entity_poly.pdbx_strand_id
1 'polypeptide(L)' 'EFVDENRDHTMLTIVQTESFGNPVPIHTVVKGLDPAKKYRCLMNGAVRSGASWMGAGLTPDRILKQYESLVIEFVRE' A
#
# COMPACT_ATOMS: atom_id res chain seq x y z
N GLU A 1 -7.58 -5.75 1.45
CA GLU A 1 -6.20 -6.26 1.36
C GLU A 1 -6.23 -7.75 1.55
N PHE A 2 -5.30 -8.47 0.94
CA PHE A 2 -5.12 -9.90 1.16
C PHE A 2 -3.78 -10.09 1.88
N VAL A 3 -3.82 -10.67 3.07
CA VAL A 3 -2.64 -11.00 3.87
C VAL A 3 -2.57 -12.52 3.97
N ASP A 4 -1.41 -13.11 3.73
CA ASP A 4 -1.22 -14.55 3.90
C ASP A 4 -1.31 -14.97 5.37
N GLU A 5 -1.48 -16.28 5.62
CA GLU A 5 -1.66 -16.82 6.97
C GLU A 5 -0.49 -16.47 7.90
N ASN A 6 0.74 -16.50 7.36
CA ASN A 6 1.95 -16.20 8.11
C ASN A 6 2.20 -14.70 8.27
N ARG A 7 1.46 -13.82 7.58
CA ARG A 7 1.76 -12.39 7.47
C ARG A 7 3.18 -12.13 6.98
N ASP A 8 3.61 -12.88 5.98
CA ASP A 8 4.87 -12.69 5.28
C ASP A 8 4.65 -12.06 3.89
N HIS A 9 3.43 -12.13 3.35
CA HIS A 9 3.06 -11.54 2.07
C HIS A 9 1.69 -10.85 2.13
N THR A 10 1.62 -9.62 1.63
CA THR A 10 0.38 -8.83 1.60
C THR A 10 0.21 -8.13 0.25
N MET A 11 -1.01 -8.13 -0.26
CA MET A 11 -1.41 -7.43 -1.47
C MET A 11 -2.51 -6.40 -1.19
N LEU A 12 -2.27 -5.17 -1.64
CA LEU A 12 -3.19 -4.04 -1.58
C LEU A 12 -3.58 -3.63 -2.99
N THR A 13 -4.88 -3.55 -3.26
CA THR A 13 -5.42 -3.05 -4.52
C THR A 13 -6.12 -1.72 -4.28
N ILE A 14 -5.73 -0.71 -5.06
CA ILE A 14 -6.36 0.62 -5.09
C ILE A 14 -7.03 0.77 -6.45
N VAL A 15 -8.25 1.29 -6.48
CA VAL A 15 -8.96 1.64 -7.71
C VAL A 15 -9.40 3.09 -7.60
N GLN A 16 -9.00 3.92 -8.56
CA GLN A 16 -9.41 5.32 -8.59
C GLN A 16 -10.75 5.44 -9.30
N THR A 17 -11.81 5.84 -8.60
CA THR A 17 -13.18 5.89 -9.18
C THR A 17 -13.54 7.24 -9.79
N GLU A 18 -12.85 8.31 -9.38
CA GLU A 18 -13.15 9.69 -9.77
C GLU A 18 -11.91 10.36 -10.34
N SER A 19 -12.08 11.39 -11.17
CA SER A 19 -10.96 12.26 -11.54
C SER A 19 -11.37 13.72 -11.42
N PHE A 20 -10.39 14.55 -11.06
CA PHE A 20 -10.55 15.97 -10.85
C PHE A 20 -9.50 16.69 -11.70
N GLY A 21 -9.79 17.92 -12.15
CA GLY A 21 -8.87 18.70 -12.98
C GLY A 21 -7.54 19.05 -12.28
N ASN A 22 -7.54 19.11 -10.95
CA ASN A 22 -6.35 19.25 -10.12
C ASN A 22 -6.35 18.14 -9.04
N PRO A 23 -5.98 16.90 -9.40
CA PRO A 23 -6.10 15.76 -8.51
C PRO A 23 -5.07 15.84 -7.37
N VAL A 24 -5.50 15.54 -6.15
CA VAL A 24 -4.61 15.44 -4.98
C VAL A 24 -4.06 14.03 -4.84
N PRO A 25 -2.86 13.85 -4.27
CA PRO A 25 -2.32 12.53 -3.97
C PRO A 25 -3.24 11.73 -3.05
N ILE A 26 -3.48 10.47 -3.41
CA ILE A 26 -4.29 9.55 -2.61
C ILE A 26 -3.41 9.00 -1.48
N HIS A 27 -3.96 8.90 -0.29
CA HIS A 27 -3.30 8.28 0.85
C HIS A 27 -4.18 7.15 1.38
N THR A 28 -3.58 5.98 1.59
CA THR A 28 -4.30 4.81 2.11
C THR A 28 -3.54 4.18 3.26
N VAL A 29 -4.29 3.69 4.24
CA VAL A 29 -3.73 3.00 5.39
C VAL A 29 -3.65 1.51 5.07
N VAL A 30 -2.48 0.91 5.30
CA VAL A 30 -2.31 -0.55 5.16
C VAL A 30 -2.87 -1.23 6.40
N LYS A 31 -3.51 -2.41 6.29
CA LYS A 31 -3.99 -3.17 7.45
C LYS A 31 -3.56 -4.64 7.41
N GLY A 32 -3.61 -5.28 8.57
CA GLY A 32 -3.43 -6.73 8.72
C GLY A 32 -1.97 -7.21 8.78
N LEU A 33 -1.00 -6.31 8.70
CA LEU A 33 0.41 -6.65 8.88
C LEU A 33 0.73 -7.00 10.34
N ASP A 34 1.76 -7.82 10.55
CA ASP A 34 2.38 -7.99 11.87
C ASP A 34 3.14 -6.71 12.27
N PRO A 35 2.80 -6.05 13.40
CA PRO A 35 3.46 -4.83 13.85
C PRO A 35 4.98 -4.95 14.03
N ALA A 36 5.46 -6.12 14.44
CA ALA A 36 6.85 -6.37 14.80
C ALA A 36 7.73 -6.72 13.59
N LYS A 37 7.14 -7.21 12.51
CA LYS A 37 7.86 -7.60 11.29
C LYS A 37 8.18 -6.38 10.41
N LYS A 38 9.20 -6.53 9.58
CA LYS A 38 9.55 -5.55 8.53
C LYS A 38 9.06 -6.06 7.18
N TYR A 39 8.58 -5.12 6.37
CA TYR A 39 8.08 -5.38 5.03
C TYR A 39 8.68 -4.40 4.05
N ARG A 40 9.09 -4.92 2.90
CA ARG A 40 9.45 -4.19 1.71
C ARG A 40 8.22 -3.94 0.87
N CYS A 41 7.92 -2.68 0.58
CA CYS A 41 6.92 -2.32 -0.42
C CYS A 41 7.53 -2.44 -1.82
N LEU A 42 6.99 -3.29 -2.70
CA LEU A 42 7.55 -3.51 -4.04
C LEU A 42 7.33 -2.32 -4.98
N MET A 43 6.39 -1.42 -4.68
CA MET A 43 6.15 -0.21 -5.47
C MET A 43 7.30 0.80 -5.35
N ASN A 44 7.81 1.06 -4.15
CA ASN A 44 8.80 2.11 -3.89
C ASN A 44 10.12 1.59 -3.30
N GLY A 45 10.23 0.28 -3.05
CA GLY A 45 11.41 -0.38 -2.47
C GLY A 45 11.65 -0.08 -0.99
N ALA A 46 10.81 0.71 -0.32
CA ALA A 46 11.02 1.09 1.07
C ALA A 46 10.77 -0.10 2.02
N VAL A 47 11.65 -0.24 3.01
CA VAL A 47 11.51 -1.24 4.08
C VAL A 47 11.14 -0.54 5.38
N ARG A 48 10.00 -0.91 5.96
CA ARG A 48 9.48 -0.35 7.23
C ARG A 48 8.82 -1.44 8.06
N SER A 49 8.60 -1.19 9.34
CA SER A 49 7.84 -2.13 10.18
C SER A 49 6.38 -2.16 9.77
N GLY A 50 5.69 -3.27 10.05
CA GLY A 50 4.24 -3.36 9.87
C GLY A 50 3.51 -2.29 10.67
N ALA A 51 3.99 -1.95 11.87
CA ALA A 51 3.43 -0.86 12.66
C ALA A 51 3.53 0.49 11.92
N SER A 52 4.65 0.78 11.26
CA SER A 52 4.81 2.01 10.47
C SER A 52 3.90 2.03 9.25
N TRP A 53 3.79 0.92 8.51
CA TRP A 53 2.90 0.85 7.36
C TRP A 53 1.43 1.00 7.74
N MET A 54 1.01 0.39 8.86
CA MET A 54 -0.36 0.49 9.34
C MET A 54 -0.67 1.81 10.07
N GLY A 55 0.33 2.47 10.64
CA GLY A 55 0.15 3.75 11.34
C GLY A 55 0.24 4.96 10.42
N ALA A 56 1.23 4.98 9.52
CA ALA A 56 1.51 6.12 8.63
C ALA A 56 0.92 5.96 7.24
N GLY A 57 0.47 4.76 6.85
CA GLY A 57 -0.10 4.50 5.54
C GLY A 57 0.90 4.58 4.39
N LEU A 58 0.37 4.72 3.18
CA LEU A 58 1.10 4.78 1.93
C LEU A 58 0.42 5.75 0.96
N THR A 59 1.23 6.57 0.31
CA THR A 59 0.83 7.36 -0.85
C THR A 59 1.52 6.78 -2.09
N PRO A 60 0.79 6.41 -3.14
CA PRO A 60 1.37 6.01 -4.42
C PRO A 60 2.31 7.09 -4.97
N ASP A 61 3.34 6.67 -5.68
CA ASP A 61 4.35 7.56 -6.28
C ASP A 61 3.83 8.33 -7.52
N ARG A 62 2.60 8.05 -7.96
CA ARG A 62 1.93 8.70 -9.08
C ARG A 62 0.44 8.90 -8.83
N ILE A 63 -0.13 9.87 -9.52
CA ILE A 63 -1.57 10.08 -9.57
C ILE A 63 -2.21 9.06 -10.51
N LEU A 64 -3.21 8.34 -10.02
CA LEU A 64 -3.98 7.38 -10.81
C LEU A 64 -5.04 8.11 -11.65
N LYS A 65 -5.22 7.67 -12.90
CA LYS A 65 -6.32 8.14 -13.75
C LYS A 65 -7.64 7.52 -13.31
N GLN A 66 -8.75 8.09 -13.78
CA GLN A 66 -10.06 7.50 -13.53
C GLN A 66 -10.13 6.05 -14.03
N TYR A 67 -10.63 5.18 -13.17
CA TYR A 67 -10.73 3.72 -13.33
C TYR A 67 -9.41 2.99 -13.49
N GLU A 68 -8.28 3.66 -13.26
CA GLU A 68 -6.99 3.00 -13.14
C GLU A 68 -6.90 2.27 -11.79
N SER A 69 -6.35 1.06 -11.84
CA SER A 69 -6.04 0.28 -10.65
C SER A 69 -4.53 0.18 -10.43
N LEU A 70 -4.16 0.06 -9.16
CA LEU A 70 -2.79 -0.17 -8.73
C LEU A 70 -2.79 -1.34 -7.74
N VAL A 71 -1.93 -2.32 -8.01
CA VAL A 71 -1.66 -3.43 -7.09
C VAL A 71 -0.30 -3.18 -6.46
N ILE A 72 -0.26 -3.25 -5.13
CA ILE A 72 0.93 -3.00 -4.32
C ILE A 72 1.16 -4.23 -3.47
N GLU A 73 2.34 -4.80 -3.60
CA GLU A 73 2.76 -5.98 -2.84
C GLU A 73 3.75 -5.58 -1.75
N PHE A 74 3.60 -6.24 -0.60
CA PHE A 74 4.50 -6.14 0.54
C PHE A 74 5.03 -7.52 0.86
N VAL A 75 6.36 -7.65 0.81
CA VAL A 75 7.06 -8.90 1.13
C VAL A 75 7.83 -8.70 2.42
N ARG A 76 7.80 -9.69 3.30
CA ARG A 76 8.64 -9.70 4.50
C ARG A 76 10.12 -9.64 4.14
N GLU A 77 10.84 -8.81 4.88
CA GLU A 77 12.31 -8.75 4.88
C GLU A 77 12.90 -9.66 5.98
#